data_AF-A0A939UMT7-F1
#
_entry.id   AF-A0A939UMT7-F1
#
_cell.length_a   1.000
_cell.length_b   1.000
_cell.length_c   1.000
_cell.angle_alpha   90.00
_cell.angle_beta   90.00
_cell.angle_gamma   90.00
#
_symmetry.space_group_name_H-M   'P 1'
#
loop_
_entity.id
_entity.type
_entity.pdbx_description
1 polymer ?
#
loop_
_entity_poly.entity_id
_entity_poly.type
_entity_poly.pdbx_seq_one_letter_code
_entity_poly.pdbx_strand_id
1 'polypeptide(L)'
;PDDYKYKVTENDFSKELCGAKRPGHFDGVLTVVMKLFNIVRPNNAYFGEKDYQQYILLREMIKAFFMDINIVPCPIVRQADGLAISSRNRKLSAEGLKKAPMLHKILAEQSSIAEKEKALADAGFTVDYVTQKDGRLYAAAFLEGVRLIDNV
;
A
#
# COMPACT_ATOMS: atom_id res chain seq x y z
N PRO A 1 -8.11 -4.42 27.57
CA PRO A 1 -8.51 -4.90 26.22
C PRO A 1 -10.02 -4.75 26.06
N ASP A 2 -10.51 -4.37 24.88
CA ASP A 2 -11.93 -4.12 24.60
C ASP A 2 -12.57 -5.23 23.74
N ASP A 3 -11.90 -6.37 23.60
CA ASP A 3 -12.31 -7.49 22.74
C ASP A 3 -12.65 -7.08 21.29
N TYR A 4 -12.03 -6.01 20.77
CA TYR A 4 -12.31 -5.46 19.44
C TYR A 4 -13.77 -5.00 19.25
N LYS A 5 -14.47 -4.66 20.35
CA LYS A 5 -15.86 -4.15 20.31
C LYS A 5 -15.98 -2.77 19.67
N TYR A 6 -14.89 -2.00 19.63
CA TYR A 6 -14.83 -0.68 19.02
C TYR A 6 -13.83 -0.67 17.87
N LYS A 7 -14.28 -0.20 16.71
CA LYS A 7 -13.45 -0.05 15.52
C LYS A 7 -13.79 1.23 14.76
N VAL A 8 -12.81 1.73 14.04
CA VAL A 8 -12.96 2.82 13.07
C VAL A 8 -13.10 2.18 11.68
N THR A 9 -14.17 2.52 10.98
CA THR A 9 -14.44 2.06 9.62
C THR A 9 -14.63 3.27 8.72
N GLU A 10 -13.89 3.29 7.62
CA GLU A 10 -14.12 4.19 6.49
C GLU A 10 -15.05 3.45 5.49
N ASN A 11 -15.97 4.16 4.84
CA ASN A 11 -17.10 3.51 4.14
C ASN A 11 -17.02 3.53 2.61
N ASP A 12 -15.99 4.14 2.04
CA ASP A 12 -15.88 4.38 0.60
C ASP A 12 -14.49 3.92 0.08
N PHE A 13 -13.45 4.73 0.22
CA PHE A 13 -12.16 4.49 -0.42
C PHE A 13 -11.43 3.23 0.10
N SER A 14 -11.70 2.82 1.34
CA SER A 14 -11.18 1.60 1.95
C SER A 14 -11.81 0.31 1.38
N LYS A 15 -12.87 0.42 0.57
CA LYS A 15 -13.48 -0.71 -0.15
C LYS A 15 -12.92 -0.89 -1.56
N GLU A 16 -12.04 0.01 -2.00
CA GLU A 16 -11.37 -0.06 -3.29
C GLU A 16 -9.93 -0.61 -3.18
N LEU A 17 -9.26 -0.81 -4.32
CA LEU A 17 -7.82 -1.14 -4.41
C LEU A 17 -7.42 -2.31 -3.49
N CYS A 18 -6.46 -2.10 -2.57
CA CYS A 18 -6.06 -3.13 -1.61
C CYS A 18 -7.20 -3.57 -0.70
N GLY A 19 -8.15 -2.68 -0.41
CA GLY A 19 -9.28 -2.92 0.47
C GLY A 19 -10.32 -3.86 -0.13
N ALA A 20 -10.59 -3.72 -1.43
CA ALA A 20 -11.49 -4.62 -2.19
C ALA A 20 -11.09 -6.10 -2.06
N LYS A 21 -9.78 -6.36 -2.00
CA LYS A 21 -9.19 -7.70 -1.91
C LYS A 21 -8.91 -8.15 -0.47
N ARG A 22 -9.04 -7.24 0.51
CA ARG A 22 -8.68 -7.47 1.92
C ARG A 22 -9.76 -6.91 2.86
N PRO A 23 -10.95 -7.53 2.90
CA PRO A 23 -12.05 -7.06 3.76
C PRO A 23 -11.60 -6.90 5.21
N GLY A 24 -11.94 -5.76 5.82
CA GLY A 24 -11.57 -5.44 7.20
C GLY A 24 -10.10 -5.08 7.44
N HIS A 25 -9.23 -5.09 6.41
CA HIS A 25 -7.83 -4.70 6.60
C HIS A 25 -7.69 -3.26 7.08
N PHE A 26 -8.39 -2.33 6.44
CA PHE A 26 -8.33 -0.92 6.80
C PHE A 26 -9.09 -0.61 8.09
N ASP A 27 -10.14 -1.37 8.44
CA ASP A 27 -10.74 -1.28 9.78
C ASP A 27 -9.68 -1.49 10.87
N GLY A 28 -8.86 -2.53 10.71
CA GLY A 28 -7.78 -2.82 11.65
C GLY A 28 -6.72 -1.72 11.68
N VAL A 29 -6.30 -1.21 10.51
CA VAL A 29 -5.30 -0.14 10.40
C VAL A 29 -5.80 1.16 11.03
N LEU A 30 -6.99 1.62 10.66
CA LEU A 30 -7.59 2.85 11.18
C LEU A 30 -7.80 2.75 12.70
N THR A 31 -8.30 1.61 13.18
CA THR A 31 -8.53 1.38 14.61
C THR A 31 -7.23 1.40 15.42
N VAL A 32 -6.19 0.70 14.97
CA VAL A 32 -4.92 0.65 15.72
C VAL A 32 -4.23 2.01 15.69
N VAL A 33 -4.23 2.71 14.56
CA VAL A 33 -3.60 4.03 14.44
C VAL A 33 -4.36 5.07 15.27
N MET A 34 -5.69 5.05 15.27
CA MET A 34 -6.51 5.90 16.14
C MET A 34 -6.16 5.69 17.62
N LYS A 35 -6.04 4.43 18.07
CA LYS A 35 -5.63 4.12 19.45
C LYS A 35 -4.22 4.66 19.74
N LEU A 36 -3.27 4.45 18.83
CA LEU A 36 -1.90 4.94 18.99
C LEU A 36 -1.82 6.48 19.04
N PHE A 37 -2.57 7.18 18.19
CA PHE A 37 -2.61 8.64 18.21
C PHE A 37 -3.19 9.20 19.50
N ASN A 38 -4.22 8.57 20.07
CA ASN A 38 -4.78 8.98 21.36
C ASN A 38 -3.83 8.75 22.53
N ILE A 39 -2.99 7.71 22.47
CA ILE A 39 -2.00 7.38 23.50
C ILE A 39 -0.78 8.29 23.39
N VAL A 40 -0.19 8.37 22.19
CA VAL A 40 1.09 9.06 21.95
C VAL A 40 0.91 10.57 21.83
N ARG A 41 -0.24 11.03 21.31
CA ARG A 41 -0.54 12.44 20.99
C ARG A 41 0.59 13.15 20.21
N PRO A 42 1.00 12.59 19.06
CA PRO A 42 2.14 13.13 18.32
C PRO A 42 1.77 14.43 17.61
N ASN A 43 2.71 15.37 17.52
CA ASN A 43 2.55 16.50 16.60
C ASN A 43 2.73 16.07 15.13
N ASN A 44 3.62 15.11 14.88
CA ASN A 44 3.93 14.60 13.54
C ASN A 44 3.87 13.07 13.53
N ALA A 45 3.28 12.50 12.49
CA ALA A 45 3.30 11.08 12.23
C ALA A 45 3.69 10.78 10.77
N TYR A 46 4.63 9.85 10.59
CA TYR A 46 5.33 9.62 9.32
C TYR A 46 4.84 8.32 8.67
N PHE A 47 4.40 8.39 7.42
CA PHE A 47 3.89 7.23 6.69
C PHE A 47 4.48 7.14 5.29
N GLY A 48 4.93 5.94 4.91
CA GLY A 48 5.52 5.70 3.60
C GLY A 48 4.49 5.73 2.47
N GLU A 49 4.82 6.43 1.38
CA GLU A 49 3.99 6.51 0.17
C GLU A 49 3.84 5.18 -0.56
N LYS A 50 4.66 4.17 -0.22
CA LYS A 50 4.52 2.82 -0.76
C LYS A 50 3.14 2.23 -0.46
N ASP A 51 2.60 2.51 0.72
CA ASP A 51 1.25 2.14 1.12
C ASP A 51 0.31 3.36 0.94
N TYR A 52 0.28 3.93 -0.27
CA TYR A 52 -0.36 5.23 -0.55
C TYR A 52 -1.86 5.27 -0.16
N GLN A 53 -2.61 4.20 -0.40
CA GLN A 53 -4.02 4.10 0.01
C GLN A 53 -4.16 4.26 1.54
N GLN A 54 -3.25 3.66 2.32
CA GLN A 54 -3.21 3.81 3.77
C GLN A 54 -2.90 5.27 4.16
N TYR A 55 -1.91 5.89 3.51
CA TYR A 55 -1.56 7.29 3.75
C TYR A 55 -2.77 8.21 3.57
N ILE A 56 -3.50 8.07 2.45
CA ILE A 56 -4.71 8.86 2.18
C ILE A 56 -5.79 8.59 3.23
N LEU A 57 -6.09 7.33 3.53
CA LEU A 57 -7.10 6.97 4.53
C LEU A 57 -6.78 7.55 5.92
N LEU A 58 -5.51 7.53 6.33
CA LEU A 58 -5.08 8.11 7.60
C LEU A 58 -5.17 9.63 7.61
N ARG A 59 -4.80 10.28 6.49
CA ARG A 59 -4.92 11.73 6.33
C ARG A 59 -6.38 12.18 6.40
N GLU A 60 -7.29 11.47 5.74
CA GLU A 60 -8.72 11.80 5.81
C GLU A 60 -9.32 11.44 7.18
N MET A 61 -8.86 10.38 7.84
CA MET A 61 -9.28 10.03 9.21
C MET A 61 -8.93 11.16 10.19
N ILE A 62 -7.69 11.66 10.21
CA ILE A 62 -7.32 12.73 11.15
C ILE A 62 -8.17 13.98 10.94
N LYS A 63 -8.52 14.30 9.68
CA LYS A 63 -9.37 15.43 9.33
C LYS A 63 -10.80 15.21 9.80
N ALA A 64 -11.36 14.02 9.54
CA ALA A 64 -12.72 13.66 9.92
C ALA A 64 -12.95 13.65 11.44
N PHE A 65 -11.90 13.34 12.22
CA PHE A 65 -11.94 13.32 13.67
C PHE A 65 -11.30 14.55 14.33
N PHE A 66 -11.04 15.62 13.56
CA PHE A 66 -10.52 16.90 14.05
C PHE A 66 -9.23 16.77 14.88
N MET A 67 -8.34 15.87 14.48
CA MET A 67 -7.09 15.60 15.18
C MET A 67 -6.01 16.59 14.76
N ASP A 68 -5.36 17.23 15.74
CA ASP A 68 -4.23 18.14 15.51
C ASP A 68 -2.92 17.35 15.35
N ILE A 69 -2.82 16.60 14.24
CA ILE A 69 -1.66 15.77 13.90
C ILE A 69 -1.27 16.07 12.47
N ASN A 70 0.02 16.38 12.24
CA ASN A 70 0.57 16.52 10.91
C ASN A 70 1.01 15.14 10.36
N ILE A 71 0.38 14.68 9.28
CA ILE A 71 0.77 13.45 8.58
C ILE A 71 1.83 13.80 7.53
N VAL A 72 3.05 13.34 7.76
CA VAL A 72 4.20 13.57 6.86
C VAL A 72 4.34 12.39 5.89
N PRO A 73 4.18 12.58 4.57
CA PRO A 73 4.44 11.54 3.59
C PRO A 73 5.95 11.31 3.46
N CYS A 74 6.35 10.03 3.48
CA CYS A 74 7.73 9.62 3.27
C CYS A 74 7.87 8.95 1.89
N PRO A 75 8.72 9.48 0.99
CA PRO A 75 8.93 8.91 -0.34
C PRO A 75 9.29 7.42 -0.30
N ILE A 76 8.94 6.71 -1.38
CA ILE A 76 9.27 5.29 -1.52
C ILE A 76 10.79 5.13 -1.59
N VAL A 77 11.38 4.50 -0.58
CA VAL A 77 12.79 4.10 -0.61
C VAL A 77 12.91 2.83 -1.46
N ARG A 78 13.79 2.89 -2.47
CA ARG A 78 14.03 1.80 -3.42
C ARG A 78 15.46 1.31 -3.30
N GLN A 79 15.67 0.04 -3.61
CA GLN A 79 16.99 -0.52 -3.85
C GLN A 79 17.56 0.02 -5.18
N ALA A 80 18.85 -0.20 -5.43
CA ALA A 80 19.53 0.27 -6.64
C ALA A 80 18.92 -0.27 -7.95
N ASP A 81 18.23 -1.42 -7.88
CA ASP A 81 17.52 -2.03 -8.99
C ASP A 81 16.08 -1.52 -9.18
N GLY A 82 15.60 -0.62 -8.31
CA GLY A 82 14.27 -0.02 -8.34
C GLY A 82 13.22 -0.72 -7.46
N LEU A 83 13.54 -1.85 -6.81
CA LEU A 83 12.60 -2.54 -5.93
C LEU A 83 12.28 -1.69 -4.70
N ALA A 84 10.99 -1.42 -4.49
CA ALA A 84 10.51 -0.77 -3.28
C ALA A 84 10.86 -1.61 -2.04
N ILE A 85 11.50 -1.01 -1.05
CA ILE A 85 11.91 -1.71 0.17
C ILE A 85 10.65 -2.14 0.95
N SER A 86 10.61 -3.41 1.30
CA SER A 86 9.52 -4.01 2.06
C SER A 86 10.06 -5.14 2.93
N SER A 87 9.58 -5.22 4.17
CA SER A 87 9.89 -6.36 5.05
C SER A 87 9.46 -7.70 4.45
N ARG A 88 8.51 -7.69 3.51
CA ARG A 88 8.07 -8.88 2.77
C ARG A 88 9.11 -9.40 1.77
N ASN A 89 10.05 -8.56 1.31
CA ASN A 89 11.07 -8.97 0.33
C ASN A 89 11.93 -10.12 0.89
N ARG A 90 12.11 -10.19 2.22
CA ARG A 90 12.82 -11.28 2.90
C ARG A 90 12.19 -12.67 2.73
N LYS A 91 10.93 -12.72 2.27
CA LYS A 91 10.18 -13.97 2.04
C LYS A 91 10.38 -14.51 0.62
N LEU A 92 10.99 -13.73 -0.27
CA LEU A 92 11.32 -14.15 -1.62
C LEU A 92 12.61 -14.98 -1.61
N SER A 93 12.70 -15.90 -2.57
CA SER A 93 13.95 -16.57 -2.90
C SER A 93 14.96 -15.60 -3.52
N ALA A 94 16.20 -16.04 -3.72
CA ALA A 94 17.20 -15.24 -4.44
C ALA A 94 16.78 -14.92 -5.88
N GLU A 95 16.10 -15.86 -6.56
CA GLU A 95 15.55 -15.64 -7.90
C GLU A 95 14.32 -14.72 -7.88
N GLY A 96 13.45 -14.88 -6.89
CA GLY A 96 12.33 -13.97 -6.65
C GLY A 96 12.80 -12.53 -6.40
N LEU A 97 13.87 -12.33 -5.63
CA LEU A 97 14.47 -11.02 -5.41
C LEU A 97 15.02 -10.38 -6.69
N LYS A 98 15.62 -11.16 -7.59
CA LYS A 98 16.09 -10.64 -8.89
C LYS A 98 14.92 -10.23 -9.80
N LYS A 99 13.78 -10.91 -9.70
CA LYS A 99 12.58 -10.63 -10.51
C LYS A 99 11.71 -9.51 -9.95
N ALA A 100 11.64 -9.35 -8.62
CA ALA A 100 10.77 -8.38 -7.95
C ALA A 100 10.89 -6.91 -8.46
N PRO A 101 12.08 -6.38 -8.84
CA PRO A 101 12.19 -5.03 -9.41
C PRO A 101 11.41 -4.83 -10.72
N MET A 102 11.07 -5.92 -11.44
CA MET A 102 10.26 -5.84 -12.66
C MET A 102 8.88 -5.23 -12.41
N LEU A 103 8.33 -5.37 -11.20
CA LEU A 103 7.07 -4.73 -10.84
C LEU A 103 7.15 -3.22 -11.05
N HIS A 104 8.21 -2.57 -10.54
CA HIS A 104 8.40 -1.14 -10.69
C HIS A 104 8.69 -0.74 -12.14
N LYS A 105 9.55 -1.50 -12.82
CA LYS A 105 9.93 -1.23 -14.22
C LYS A 105 8.72 -1.24 -15.14
N ILE A 106 7.92 -2.30 -15.08
CA ILE A 106 6.69 -2.43 -15.87
C ILE A 106 5.69 -1.34 -15.50
N LEU A 107 5.59 -0.98 -14.22
CA LEU A 107 4.68 0.09 -13.79
C LEU A 107 5.09 1.45 -14.35
N ALA A 108 6.39 1.74 -14.41
CA ALA A 108 6.95 3.00 -14.89
C ALA A 108 7.00 3.16 -16.42
N GLU A 109 6.83 2.07 -17.18
CA GLU A 109 6.77 2.14 -18.65
C GLU A 109 5.57 2.97 -19.15
N GLN A 110 5.67 3.58 -20.32
CA GLN A 110 4.52 4.22 -20.96
C GLN A 110 3.73 3.18 -21.76
N SER A 111 2.80 2.52 -21.10
CA SER A 111 1.95 1.47 -21.68
C SER A 111 0.57 1.46 -21.02
N SER A 112 -0.41 0.88 -21.71
CA SER A 112 -1.76 0.73 -21.18
C SER A 112 -1.77 -0.22 -19.98
N ILE A 113 -2.82 -0.11 -19.14
CA ILE A 113 -3.00 -1.00 -17.98
C ILE A 113 -2.97 -2.48 -18.41
N ALA A 114 -3.69 -2.83 -19.50
CA ALA A 114 -3.75 -4.21 -19.99
C ALA A 114 -2.37 -4.75 -20.43
N GLU A 115 -1.54 -3.92 -21.06
CA GLU A 115 -0.18 -4.29 -21.43
C GLU A 115 0.70 -4.51 -20.19
N LYS A 116 0.55 -3.68 -19.16
CA LYS A 116 1.25 -3.86 -17.88
C LYS A 116 0.84 -5.15 -17.17
N GLU A 117 -0.45 -5.44 -17.12
CA GLU A 117 -0.94 -6.69 -16.52
C GLU A 117 -0.39 -7.91 -17.25
N LYS A 118 -0.38 -7.89 -18.59
CA LYS A 118 0.22 -8.94 -19.40
C LYS A 118 1.72 -9.07 -19.16
N ALA A 119 2.47 -7.96 -19.18
CA ALA A 119 3.92 -7.97 -18.94
C ALA A 119 4.28 -8.50 -17.55
N LEU A 120 3.47 -8.19 -16.52
CA LEU A 120 3.63 -8.76 -15.18
C LEU A 120 3.38 -10.27 -15.18
N ALA A 121 2.31 -10.73 -15.84
CA ALA A 121 2.01 -12.15 -15.97
C ALA A 121 3.14 -12.91 -16.68
N ASP A 122 3.64 -12.38 -17.80
CA ASP A 122 4.75 -12.95 -18.57
C ASP A 122 6.06 -12.98 -17.76
N ALA A 123 6.26 -12.01 -16.85
CA ALA A 123 7.39 -11.98 -15.91
C ALA A 123 7.25 -12.96 -14.72
N GLY A 124 6.14 -13.72 -14.66
CA GLY A 124 5.89 -14.74 -13.63
C GLY A 124 5.17 -14.22 -12.39
N PHE A 125 4.55 -13.05 -12.46
CA PHE A 125 3.70 -12.55 -11.39
C PHE A 125 2.26 -13.03 -11.56
N THR A 126 1.56 -13.28 -10.45
CA THR A 126 0.10 -13.33 -10.46
C THR A 126 -0.44 -11.96 -10.13
N VAL A 127 -1.00 -11.27 -11.12
CA VAL A 127 -1.54 -9.91 -10.96
C VAL A 127 -2.77 -9.93 -10.07
N ASP A 128 -2.80 -9.08 -9.04
CA ASP A 128 -3.98 -8.85 -8.22
C ASP A 128 -4.80 -7.68 -8.77
N TYR A 129 -4.12 -6.57 -9.08
CA TYR A 129 -4.66 -5.48 -9.89
C TYR A 129 -3.53 -4.59 -10.43
N VAL A 130 -3.79 -3.92 -11.57
CA VAL A 130 -3.14 -2.68 -11.98
C VAL A 130 -4.23 -1.66 -12.29
N THR A 131 -4.15 -0.45 -11.73
CA THR A 131 -5.20 0.56 -11.92
C THR A 131 -4.69 1.97 -11.71
N GLN A 132 -5.36 2.95 -12.30
CA GLN A 132 -5.04 4.36 -12.15
C GLN A 132 -6.17 5.08 -11.42
N LYS A 133 -5.83 5.90 -10.43
CA LYS A 133 -6.77 6.76 -9.72
C LYS A 133 -6.08 8.05 -9.30
N ASP A 134 -6.76 9.18 -9.51
CA ASP A 134 -6.28 10.52 -9.18
C ASP A 134 -4.87 10.82 -9.74
N GLY A 135 -4.63 10.40 -10.98
CA GLY A 135 -3.34 10.60 -11.68
C GLY A 135 -2.21 9.68 -11.22
N ARG A 136 -2.42 8.82 -10.22
CA ARG A 136 -1.44 7.85 -9.71
C ARG A 136 -1.76 6.44 -10.17
N LEU A 137 -0.72 5.68 -10.53
CA LEU A 137 -0.86 4.29 -10.95
C LEU A 137 -0.49 3.36 -9.80
N TYR A 138 -1.35 2.38 -9.53
CA TYR A 138 -1.21 1.41 -8.44
C TYR A 138 -1.10 0.01 -9.00
N ALA A 139 -0.21 -0.80 -8.43
CA ALA A 139 -0.14 -2.21 -8.73
C ALA A 139 0.01 -3.06 -7.48
N ALA A 140 -0.65 -4.20 -7.50
CA ALA A 140 -0.42 -5.29 -6.57
C ALA A 140 -0.30 -6.59 -7.35
N ALA A 141 0.72 -7.39 -7.02
CA ALA A 141 0.95 -8.67 -7.66
C ALA A 141 1.65 -9.62 -6.71
N PHE A 142 1.46 -10.92 -6.92
CA PHE A 142 2.12 -11.98 -6.16
C PHE A 142 3.32 -12.51 -6.94
N LEU A 143 4.44 -12.69 -6.24
CA LEU A 143 5.62 -13.39 -6.72
C LEU A 143 6.00 -14.42 -5.67
N GLU A 144 6.07 -15.70 -6.03
CA GLU A 144 6.36 -16.80 -5.09
C GLU A 144 5.39 -16.82 -3.87
N GLY A 145 4.11 -16.46 -4.09
CA GLY A 145 3.12 -16.33 -3.01
C GLY A 145 3.29 -15.10 -2.12
N VAL A 146 4.32 -14.27 -2.34
CA VAL A 146 4.53 -13.01 -1.63
C VAL A 146 3.83 -11.88 -2.37
N ARG A 147 2.85 -11.24 -1.73
CA ARG A 147 2.18 -10.06 -2.29
C ARG A 147 3.08 -8.83 -2.21
N LEU A 148 3.43 -8.30 -3.36
CA LEU A 148 4.15 -7.06 -3.55
C LEU A 148 3.17 -5.96 -3.97
N ILE A 149 3.44 -4.73 -3.55
CA ILE A 149 2.68 -3.54 -3.97
C ILE A 149 3.66 -2.46 -4.36
N ASP A 150 3.27 -1.67 -5.35
CA ASP A 150 3.99 -0.48 -5.76
C ASP A 150 3.02 0.55 -6.34
N ASN A 151 3.46 1.80 -6.41
CA ASN A 151 2.72 2.88 -7.04
C ASN A 151 3.68 3.95 -7.59
N VAL A 152 3.28 4.62 -8.67
CA VAL A 152 4.04 5.69 -9.36
C VAL A 152 3.14 6.88 -9.68
#